data_AF-A0A1F8TB09-F1
#
_entry.id   AF-A0A1F8TB09-F1
#
_cell.length_a   1.000
_cell.length_b   1.000
_cell.length_c   1.000
_cell.angle_alpha   90.00
_cell.angle_beta   90.00
_cell.angle_gamma   90.00
#
_symmetry.space_group_name_H-M   'P 1'
#
loop_
_entity.id
_entity.type
_entity.pdbx_description
1 polymer ?
#
loop_
_entity_poly.entity_id
_entity_poly.type
_entity_poly.pdbx_seq_one_letter_code
_entity_poly.pdbx_strand_id
1 'polypeptide(L)'
;MMQRVGAFVSRNQKFIPLTATAVLALAAYGFGAVLYPGMRDPQVFLNILRNNTFLLISAVGMTFVIISGGIDLSVSGVVALTTVASAALLRAGWNSWLVILVMLVMGMALGAVMGGFIAYLKVQPFIATLAGMWFARGMSFFISDDAIAIHDRTFHILGQTRILIPGLSDPVAQQGDFVSIFVIVSFIILAAAMYTAHLTRFGRAMYAVGGNEQSARLMGLPVDTTKVLVYTISGFCSGLAGVSWAIFVASGHGLYATGFELNVIASVVMGGTMLTGGVGYVFGTLFGVLILGITQTLIQFNGALSSWWTRIVIGLLTFMFIGVQSILAARKVGRRRALEAGASRWAAARRRRRALTFGAGAVVVIAVMAAVVINSAPAAGGPAATADAEQCQLKPFRQEQAVSFMEQGAVITYERNGGPSCIDEVYAIFPDGRIVGDDGVSQIEKQATPAEVGELLTGIRDYGWFTDEMYNTWHTPCGQCYGYYLTVADDGQEKTVKGVDGGTDAPADYWQVVSLVKGIVPKFVVTP
;
A
#
# COMPACT_ATOMS: atom_id res chain seq x y z
N MET A 1 36.74 22.07 0.02
CA MET A 1 35.35 21.55 -0.01
C MET A 1 35.05 20.57 1.14
N MET A 2 35.81 19.49 1.32
CA MET A 2 35.55 18.45 2.36
C MET A 2 35.55 18.96 3.83
N GLN A 3 36.37 19.96 4.18
CA GLN A 3 36.36 20.55 5.53
C GLN A 3 35.10 21.39 5.81
N ARG A 4 34.56 22.09 4.79
CA ARG A 4 33.31 22.86 4.91
C ARG A 4 32.11 21.92 5.03
N VAL A 5 32.10 20.82 4.27
CA VAL A 5 31.10 19.75 4.41
C VAL A 5 31.17 19.11 5.80
N GLY A 6 32.37 18.83 6.32
CA GLY A 6 32.55 18.28 7.67
C GLY A 6 32.05 19.19 8.80
N ALA A 7 32.25 20.51 8.68
CA ALA A 7 31.75 21.49 9.65
C ALA A 7 30.23 21.72 9.55
N PHE A 8 29.66 21.62 8.35
CA PHE A 8 28.21 21.67 8.15
C PHE A 8 27.51 20.43 8.72
N VAL A 9 28.06 19.24 8.44
CA VAL A 9 27.54 17.94 8.94
C VAL A 9 27.65 17.85 10.47
N SER A 10 28.69 18.41 11.09
CA SER A 10 28.80 18.42 12.56
C SER A 10 27.80 19.37 13.23
N ARG A 11 27.43 20.48 12.58
CA ARG A 11 26.44 21.45 13.08
C ARG A 11 25.00 20.96 12.90
N ASN A 12 24.74 20.18 11.85
CA ASN A 12 23.40 19.72 11.47
C ASN A 12 23.15 18.22 11.74
N GLN A 13 23.82 17.63 12.75
CA GLN A 13 23.70 16.19 13.05
C GLN A 13 22.28 15.67 13.24
N LYS A 14 21.35 16.55 13.63
CA LYS A 14 19.93 16.23 13.79
C LYS A 14 19.22 15.97 12.46
N PHE A 15 19.65 16.60 11.36
CA PHE A 15 19.06 16.47 10.03
C PHE A 15 19.69 15.37 9.18
N ILE A 16 20.77 14.76 9.66
CA ILE A 16 21.48 13.72 8.91
C ILE A 16 20.57 12.56 8.49
N PRO A 17 19.77 11.94 9.39
CA PRO A 17 18.86 10.86 8.99
C PRO A 17 17.87 11.32 7.90
N LEU A 18 17.25 12.49 8.10
CA LEU A 18 16.34 13.10 7.14
C LEU A 18 16.99 13.27 5.76
N THR A 19 18.15 13.91 5.71
CA THR A 19 18.87 14.14 4.44
C THR A 19 19.29 12.84 3.77
N ALA A 20 19.70 11.82 4.53
CA ALA A 20 20.05 10.52 3.98
C ALA A 20 18.83 9.83 3.35
N THR A 21 17.68 9.90 4.01
CA THR A 21 16.43 9.30 3.52
C THR A 21 15.87 10.03 2.31
N ALA A 22 15.97 11.35 2.27
CA ALA A 22 15.58 12.16 1.12
C ALA A 22 16.46 11.85 -0.10
N VAL A 23 17.79 11.81 0.09
CA VAL A 23 18.73 11.44 -0.97
C VAL A 23 18.46 10.02 -1.46
N LEU A 24 18.17 9.08 -0.55
CA LEU A 24 17.85 7.70 -0.91
C LEU A 24 16.56 7.61 -1.73
N ALA A 25 15.50 8.28 -1.31
CA ALA A 25 14.23 8.32 -2.04
C ALA A 25 14.42 8.90 -3.46
N LEU A 26 15.14 10.02 -3.57
CA LEU A 26 15.44 10.66 -4.85
C LEU A 26 16.33 9.78 -5.74
N ALA A 27 17.32 9.11 -5.16
CA ALA A 27 18.19 8.19 -5.90
C ALA A 27 17.41 6.96 -6.39
N ALA A 28 16.53 6.38 -5.57
CA ALA A 28 15.69 5.26 -5.95
C ALA A 28 14.70 5.63 -7.07
N TYR A 29 14.06 6.81 -6.97
CA TYR A 29 13.18 7.32 -8.02
C TYR A 29 13.96 7.60 -9.31
N GLY A 30 15.11 8.29 -9.22
CA GLY A 30 15.95 8.60 -10.36
C GLY A 30 16.47 7.34 -11.07
N PHE A 31 16.86 6.32 -10.32
CA PHE A 31 17.22 5.02 -10.87
C PHE A 31 16.05 4.35 -11.61
N GLY A 32 14.86 4.39 -11.01
CA GLY A 32 13.63 3.95 -11.67
C GLY A 32 13.32 4.68 -12.96
N ALA A 33 13.43 6.01 -12.96
CA ALA A 33 13.20 6.84 -14.14
C ALA A 33 14.22 6.59 -15.26
N VAL A 34 15.45 6.14 -14.94
CA VAL A 34 16.43 5.73 -15.95
C VAL A 34 16.02 4.40 -16.59
N LEU A 35 15.62 3.42 -15.78
CA LEU A 35 15.31 2.06 -16.23
C LEU A 35 13.94 1.92 -16.90
N TYR A 36 12.93 2.61 -16.37
CA TYR A 36 11.54 2.51 -16.79
C TYR A 36 11.08 3.85 -17.36
N PRO A 37 10.94 4.00 -18.69
CA PRO A 37 10.50 5.25 -19.31
C PRO A 37 9.17 5.76 -18.76
N GLY A 38 8.25 4.86 -18.40
CA GLY A 38 6.96 5.21 -17.79
C GLY A 38 7.07 5.93 -16.44
N MET A 39 8.16 5.71 -15.68
CA MET A 39 8.39 6.44 -14.42
C MET A 39 8.80 7.90 -14.62
N ARG A 40 9.03 8.35 -15.86
CA ARG A 40 9.31 9.75 -16.17
C ARG A 40 8.05 10.60 -16.24
N ASP A 41 6.89 9.97 -16.36
CA ASP A 41 5.59 10.64 -16.34
C ASP A 41 5.34 11.27 -14.94
N PRO A 42 5.13 12.59 -14.85
CA PRO A 42 4.85 13.25 -13.57
C PRO A 42 3.62 12.68 -12.86
N GLN A 43 2.61 12.20 -13.60
CA GLN A 43 1.42 11.58 -13.01
C GLN A 43 1.77 10.30 -12.26
N VAL A 44 2.79 9.54 -12.68
CA VAL A 44 3.25 8.36 -11.95
C VAL A 44 3.78 8.74 -10.56
N PHE A 45 4.53 9.84 -10.46
CA PHE A 45 4.97 10.35 -9.15
C PHE A 45 3.80 10.79 -8.27
N LEU A 46 2.81 11.49 -8.84
CA LEU A 46 1.61 11.90 -8.11
C LEU A 46 0.77 10.69 -7.66
N ASN A 47 0.74 9.63 -8.47
CA ASN A 47 0.09 8.37 -8.13
C ASN A 47 0.78 7.68 -6.95
N ILE A 48 2.11 7.78 -6.81
CA ILE A 48 2.82 7.27 -5.62
C ILE A 48 2.27 7.94 -4.35
N LEU A 49 2.09 9.26 -4.37
CA LEU A 49 1.52 10.00 -3.23
C LEU A 49 0.05 9.62 -2.98
N ARG A 50 -0.76 9.55 -4.04
CA ARG A 50 -2.17 9.16 -3.96
C ARG A 50 -2.33 7.76 -3.35
N ASN A 51 -1.59 6.78 -3.85
CA ASN A 51 -1.68 5.39 -3.42
C ASN A 51 -1.13 5.16 -2.00
N ASN A 52 -0.33 6.10 -1.47
CA ASN A 52 0.26 6.01 -0.14
C ASN A 52 -0.31 7.04 0.85
N THR A 53 -1.45 7.67 0.54
CA THR A 53 -2.01 8.71 1.41
C THR A 53 -2.43 8.17 2.78
N PHE A 54 -3.21 7.10 2.84
CA PHE A 54 -3.64 6.49 4.10
C PHE A 54 -2.45 5.98 4.93
N LEU A 55 -1.38 5.54 4.25
CA LEU A 55 -0.10 5.17 4.87
C LEU A 55 0.60 6.39 5.49
N LEU A 56 0.67 7.51 4.76
CA LEU A 56 1.25 8.75 5.26
C LEU A 56 0.50 9.29 6.48
N ILE A 57 -0.83 9.35 6.44
CA ILE A 57 -1.66 9.82 7.55
C ILE A 57 -1.40 8.96 8.80
N SER A 58 -1.43 7.63 8.65
CA SER A 58 -1.16 6.70 9.75
C SER A 58 0.27 6.81 10.28
N ALA A 59 1.26 6.94 9.38
CA ALA A 59 2.66 7.08 9.74
C ALA A 59 2.94 8.37 10.50
N VAL A 60 2.25 9.47 10.19
CA VAL A 60 2.34 10.71 10.98
C VAL A 60 1.91 10.47 12.43
N GLY A 61 0.77 9.82 12.65
CA GLY A 61 0.31 9.45 14.00
C GLY A 61 1.29 8.54 14.73
N MET A 62 1.75 7.49 14.05
CA MET A 62 2.74 6.55 14.58
C MET A 62 4.10 7.23 14.88
N THR A 63 4.45 8.31 14.17
CA THR A 63 5.66 9.08 14.47
C THR A 63 5.62 9.67 15.87
N PHE A 64 4.46 10.16 16.33
CA PHE A 64 4.34 10.68 17.69
C PHE A 64 4.47 9.57 18.73
N VAL A 65 3.86 8.41 18.45
CA VAL A 65 3.97 7.23 19.31
C VAL A 65 5.43 6.81 19.47
N ILE A 66 6.16 6.63 18.37
CA ILE A 66 7.56 6.21 18.42
C ILE A 66 8.43 7.29 19.09
N ILE A 67 8.22 8.58 18.80
CA ILE A 67 8.96 9.66 19.48
C ILE A 67 8.75 9.60 20.99
N SER A 68 7.54 9.29 21.46
CA SER A 68 7.25 9.16 22.90
C SER A 68 7.85 7.91 23.56
N GLY A 69 8.44 6.99 22.79
CA GLY A 69 9.02 5.72 23.25
C GLY A 69 8.03 4.54 23.25
N GLY A 70 6.89 4.68 22.57
CA GLY A 70 5.88 3.64 22.44
C GLY A 70 5.87 2.95 21.07
N ILE A 71 5.06 1.90 20.95
CA ILE A 71 4.69 1.27 19.67
C ILE A 71 3.16 1.11 19.68
N ASP A 72 2.51 1.46 18.56
CA ASP A 72 1.07 1.31 18.38
C ASP A 72 0.78 0.34 17.23
N LEU A 73 0.36 -0.87 17.59
CA LEU A 73 -0.06 -1.88 16.63
C LEU A 73 -1.55 -1.76 16.25
N SER A 74 -2.33 -0.99 17.02
CA SER A 74 -3.78 -0.91 16.83
C SER A 74 -4.18 -0.21 15.53
N VAL A 75 -3.27 0.53 14.92
CA VAL A 75 -3.46 1.32 13.68
C VAL A 75 -4.18 0.51 12.60
N SER A 76 -3.76 -0.73 12.33
CA SER A 76 -4.40 -1.54 11.30
C SER A 76 -5.81 -2.01 11.66
N GLY A 77 -6.04 -2.38 12.92
CA GLY A 77 -7.36 -2.76 13.42
C GLY A 77 -8.32 -1.57 13.40
N VAL A 78 -7.88 -0.38 13.81
CA VAL A 78 -8.68 0.85 13.80
C VAL A 78 -8.99 1.29 12.37
N VAL A 79 -8.01 1.21 11.45
CA VAL A 79 -8.24 1.45 10.01
C VAL A 79 -9.29 0.49 9.46
N ALA A 80 -9.18 -0.82 9.73
CA ALA A 80 -10.16 -1.82 9.27
C ALA A 80 -11.56 -1.62 9.88
N LEU A 81 -11.63 -1.26 11.16
CA LEU A 81 -12.91 -0.98 11.82
C LEU A 81 -13.57 0.25 11.22
N THR A 82 -12.80 1.33 11.02
CA THR A 82 -13.36 2.57 10.48
C THR A 82 -13.72 2.47 9.00
N THR A 83 -13.08 1.61 8.21
CA THR A 83 -13.51 1.34 6.83
C THR A 83 -14.86 0.62 6.80
N VAL A 84 -15.01 -0.51 7.51
CA VAL A 84 -16.27 -1.28 7.50
C VAL A 84 -17.40 -0.52 8.18
N ALA A 85 -17.12 0.20 9.29
CA ALA A 85 -18.12 1.00 9.98
C ALA A 85 -18.58 2.19 9.13
N SER A 86 -17.67 2.83 8.37
CA SER A 86 -18.08 3.85 7.39
C SER A 86 -19.03 3.27 6.37
N ALA A 87 -18.68 2.12 5.79
CA ALA A 87 -19.48 1.48 4.77
C ALA A 87 -20.87 1.07 5.30
N ALA A 88 -20.93 0.49 6.50
CA ALA A 88 -22.17 0.07 7.14
C ALA A 88 -23.09 1.26 7.46
N LEU A 89 -22.56 2.35 8.00
CA LEU A 89 -23.37 3.54 8.31
C LEU A 89 -23.88 4.23 7.05
N LEU A 90 -23.06 4.31 6.00
CA LEU A 90 -23.50 4.84 4.69
C LEU A 90 -24.59 3.96 4.08
N ARG A 91 -24.46 2.63 4.14
CA ARG A 91 -25.52 1.69 3.70
C ARG A 91 -26.81 1.88 4.51
N ALA A 92 -26.69 2.18 5.80
CA ALA A 92 -27.82 2.52 6.66
C ALA A 92 -28.42 3.93 6.40
N GLY A 93 -27.92 4.66 5.39
CA GLY A 93 -28.45 5.97 4.98
C GLY A 93 -27.98 7.14 5.84
N TRP A 94 -26.93 6.98 6.64
CA TRP A 94 -26.38 8.09 7.43
C TRP A 94 -25.74 9.14 6.53
N ASN A 95 -25.80 10.41 6.95
CA ASN A 95 -25.14 11.50 6.25
C ASN A 95 -23.62 11.30 6.21
N SER A 96 -23.02 11.41 5.02
CA SER A 96 -21.60 11.10 4.80
C SER A 96 -20.64 11.94 5.64
N TRP A 97 -20.93 13.23 5.85
CA TRP A 97 -20.10 14.11 6.68
C TRP A 97 -20.16 13.71 8.16
N LEU A 98 -21.35 13.29 8.62
CA LEU A 98 -21.53 12.77 9.96
C LEU A 98 -20.75 11.46 10.14
N VAL A 99 -20.77 10.57 9.15
CA VAL A 99 -19.98 9.33 9.17
C VAL A 99 -18.49 9.64 9.33
N ILE A 100 -17.94 10.56 8.55
CA ILE A 100 -16.53 10.98 8.68
C ILE A 100 -16.24 11.45 10.11
N LEU A 101 -17.09 12.33 10.66
CA LEU A 101 -16.91 12.85 12.02
C LEU A 101 -16.97 11.73 13.08
N VAL A 102 -17.91 10.80 12.95
CA VAL A 102 -18.04 9.64 13.87
C VAL A 102 -16.81 8.75 13.79
N MET A 103 -16.24 8.50 12.60
CA MET A 103 -15.02 7.70 12.46
C MET A 103 -13.81 8.37 13.11
N LEU A 104 -13.67 9.70 12.98
CA LEU A 104 -12.60 10.44 13.64
C LEU A 104 -12.73 10.37 15.16
N VAL A 105 -13.95 10.55 15.69
CA VAL A 105 -14.25 10.43 17.13
C VAL A 105 -14.00 9.01 17.62
N MET A 106 -14.43 7.98 16.87
CA MET A 106 -14.20 6.59 17.20
C MET A 106 -12.70 6.26 17.26
N GLY A 107 -11.93 6.70 16.27
CA GLY A 107 -10.47 6.55 16.26
C GLY A 107 -9.82 7.22 17.48
N MET A 108 -10.18 8.47 17.77
CA MET A 108 -9.71 9.18 18.96
C MET A 108 -10.08 8.47 20.26
N ALA A 109 -11.31 7.98 20.39
CA ALA A 109 -11.78 7.30 21.58
C ALA A 109 -11.01 6.00 21.83
N LEU A 110 -10.85 5.16 20.80
CA LEU A 110 -10.06 3.94 20.90
C LEU A 110 -8.59 4.22 21.26
N GLY A 111 -7.99 5.22 20.60
CA GLY A 111 -6.64 5.68 20.91
C GLY A 111 -6.49 6.21 22.34
N ALA A 112 -7.46 6.98 22.83
CA ALA A 112 -7.48 7.50 24.19
C ALA A 112 -7.63 6.39 25.23
N VAL A 113 -8.47 5.38 24.97
CA VAL A 113 -8.63 4.20 25.84
C VAL A 113 -7.32 3.43 25.94
N MET A 114 -6.68 3.12 24.81
CA MET A 114 -5.37 2.44 24.79
C MET A 114 -4.29 3.28 25.48
N GLY A 115 -4.24 4.58 25.19
CA GLY A 115 -3.37 5.53 25.86
C GLY A 115 -3.60 5.59 27.38
N GLY A 116 -4.85 5.45 27.83
CA GLY A 116 -5.24 5.39 29.23
C GLY A 116 -4.71 4.14 29.93
N PHE A 117 -4.85 2.97 29.30
CA PHE A 117 -4.26 1.72 29.80
C PHE A 117 -2.73 1.84 29.94
N ILE A 118 -2.08 2.46 28.97
CA ILE A 118 -0.62 2.63 28.98
C ILE A 118 -0.18 3.64 30.05
N ALA A 119 -0.87 4.77 30.14
CA ALA A 119 -0.50 5.87 31.04
C ALA A 119 -0.84 5.56 32.50
N TYR A 120 -2.06 5.10 32.79
CA TYR A 120 -2.56 4.95 34.15
C TYR A 120 -2.39 3.53 34.69
N LEU A 121 -2.70 2.51 33.89
CA LEU A 121 -2.57 1.10 34.31
C LEU A 121 -1.15 0.57 34.11
N LYS A 122 -0.25 1.37 33.54
CA LYS A 122 1.17 1.03 33.29
C LYS A 122 1.33 -0.27 32.48
N VAL A 123 0.37 -0.57 31.61
CA VAL A 123 0.46 -1.66 30.65
C VAL A 123 1.51 -1.32 29.60
N GLN A 124 2.30 -2.32 29.18
CA GLN A 124 3.27 -2.14 28.11
C GLN A 124 2.57 -1.72 26.80
N PRO A 125 3.03 -0.64 26.12
CA PRO A 125 2.44 -0.12 24.88
C PRO A 125 2.07 -1.15 23.82
N PHE A 126 2.99 -2.06 23.54
CA PHE A 126 2.81 -3.11 22.54
C PHE A 126 1.64 -4.03 22.89
N ILE A 127 1.49 -4.41 24.16
CA ILE A 127 0.43 -5.34 24.61
C ILE A 127 -0.93 -4.65 24.54
N ALA A 128 -1.03 -3.42 25.06
CA ALA A 128 -2.28 -2.66 25.05
C ALA A 128 -2.79 -2.44 23.61
N THR A 129 -1.88 -2.11 22.69
CA THR A 129 -2.24 -1.81 21.30
C THR A 129 -2.43 -3.08 20.45
N LEU A 130 -1.74 -4.18 20.75
CA LEU A 130 -2.03 -5.48 20.15
C LEU A 130 -3.43 -5.97 20.54
N ALA A 131 -3.80 -5.87 21.82
CA ALA A 131 -5.15 -6.20 22.28
C ALA A 131 -6.20 -5.28 21.61
N GLY A 132 -5.92 -3.98 21.52
CA GLY A 132 -6.76 -3.03 20.81
C GLY A 132 -6.91 -3.33 19.31
N MET A 133 -5.85 -3.80 18.64
CA MET A 133 -5.87 -4.25 17.25
C MET A 133 -6.84 -5.42 17.06
N TRP A 134 -6.72 -6.46 17.89
CA TRP A 134 -7.60 -7.62 17.84
C TRP A 134 -9.04 -7.28 18.17
N PHE A 135 -9.27 -6.41 19.15
CA PHE A 135 -10.60 -5.91 19.47
C PHE A 135 -11.21 -5.14 18.30
N ALA A 136 -10.50 -4.14 17.75
CA ALA A 136 -11.02 -3.33 16.65
C ALA A 136 -11.28 -4.16 15.39
N ARG A 137 -10.38 -5.10 15.06
CA ARG A 137 -10.59 -6.02 13.95
C ARG A 137 -11.69 -7.05 14.24
N GLY A 138 -11.82 -7.56 15.46
CA GLY A 138 -12.96 -8.42 15.82
C GLY A 138 -14.30 -7.70 15.69
N MET A 139 -14.36 -6.44 16.13
CA MET A 139 -15.55 -5.59 15.95
C MET A 139 -15.89 -5.36 14.48
N SER A 140 -14.92 -5.38 13.56
CA SER A 140 -15.19 -5.26 12.14
C SER A 140 -16.03 -6.43 11.59
N PHE A 141 -15.76 -7.65 12.03
CA PHE A 141 -16.54 -8.84 11.68
C PHE A 141 -17.88 -8.93 12.42
N PHE A 142 -17.98 -8.31 13.61
CA PHE A 142 -19.27 -8.14 14.27
C PHE A 142 -20.22 -7.21 13.48
N ILE A 143 -19.67 -6.27 12.70
CA ILE A 143 -20.46 -5.38 11.83
C ILE A 143 -20.86 -6.11 10.55
N SER A 144 -19.92 -6.80 9.89
CA SER A 144 -20.16 -7.54 8.66
C SER A 144 -19.05 -8.55 8.40
N ASP A 145 -19.42 -9.78 8.08
CA ASP A 145 -18.49 -10.81 7.59
C ASP A 145 -18.07 -10.55 6.13
N ASP A 146 -18.98 -10.00 5.33
CA ASP A 146 -18.77 -9.72 3.91
C ASP A 146 -18.35 -8.28 3.63
N ALA A 147 -17.86 -8.05 2.41
CA ALA A 147 -17.46 -6.72 1.95
C ALA A 147 -18.68 -5.84 1.68
N ILE A 148 -18.65 -4.63 2.21
CA ILE A 148 -19.70 -3.64 2.02
C ILE A 148 -19.25 -2.63 0.97
N ALA A 149 -19.85 -2.69 -0.22
CA ALA A 149 -19.65 -1.67 -1.25
C ALA A 149 -20.29 -0.33 -0.86
N ILE A 150 -19.59 0.78 -1.13
CA ILE A 150 -20.02 2.14 -0.83
C ILE A 150 -20.47 2.82 -2.12
N HIS A 151 -21.77 3.13 -2.20
CA HIS A 151 -22.38 3.82 -3.35
C HIS A 151 -22.73 5.28 -3.04
N ASP A 152 -22.23 5.82 -1.92
CA ASP A 152 -22.54 7.17 -1.48
C ASP A 152 -21.93 8.22 -2.41
N ARG A 153 -22.77 9.16 -2.86
CA ARG A 153 -22.37 10.23 -3.77
C ARG A 153 -21.21 11.07 -3.23
N THR A 154 -21.20 11.38 -1.94
CA THR A 154 -20.16 12.23 -1.34
C THR A 154 -18.83 11.49 -1.33
N PHE A 155 -18.80 10.21 -0.95
CA PHE A 155 -17.59 9.38 -0.96
C PHE A 155 -17.05 9.23 -2.39
N HIS A 156 -17.91 9.01 -3.39
CA HIS A 156 -17.50 8.99 -4.79
C HIS A 156 -16.92 10.32 -5.27
N ILE A 157 -17.56 11.45 -4.97
CA ILE A 157 -17.04 12.78 -5.30
C ILE A 157 -15.66 12.98 -4.66
N LEU A 158 -15.50 12.69 -3.37
CA LEU A 158 -14.21 12.82 -2.68
C LEU A 158 -13.12 11.91 -3.28
N GLY A 159 -13.48 10.70 -3.72
CA GLY A 159 -12.54 9.76 -4.35
C GLY A 159 -12.15 10.13 -5.78
N GLN A 160 -13.08 10.69 -6.54
CA GLN A 160 -12.92 11.01 -7.97
C GLN A 160 -12.52 12.46 -8.23
N THR A 161 -12.59 13.35 -7.26
CA THR A 161 -12.18 14.76 -7.43
C THR A 161 -10.70 14.84 -7.80
N ARG A 162 -10.44 15.34 -9.01
CA ARG A 162 -9.10 15.57 -9.56
C ARG A 162 -8.80 17.06 -9.47
N ILE A 163 -7.82 17.43 -8.65
CA ILE A 163 -7.36 18.81 -8.54
C ILE A 163 -6.18 18.97 -9.49
N LEU A 164 -6.42 19.69 -10.58
CA LEU A 164 -5.43 19.98 -11.62
C LEU A 164 -4.32 20.88 -11.08
N ILE A 165 -3.06 20.55 -11.38
CA ILE A 165 -1.90 21.34 -10.92
C ILE A 165 -1.68 22.52 -11.88
N PRO A 166 -1.75 23.78 -11.41
CA PRO A 166 -1.47 24.94 -12.25
C PRO A 166 -0.07 24.87 -12.86
N GLY A 167 0.02 24.89 -14.19
CA GLY A 167 1.28 24.87 -14.95
C GLY A 167 1.71 23.51 -15.52
N LEU A 168 1.13 22.40 -15.06
CA LEU A 168 1.33 21.04 -15.62
C LEU A 168 0.06 20.48 -16.28
N SER A 169 -1.03 21.23 -16.22
CA SER A 169 -2.33 20.85 -16.76
C SER A 169 -2.94 22.04 -17.50
N ASP A 170 -3.69 21.74 -18.56
CA ASP A 170 -4.45 22.74 -19.29
C ASP A 170 -5.80 22.97 -18.56
N PRO A 171 -5.99 24.12 -17.89
CA PRO A 171 -7.21 24.39 -17.14
C PRO A 171 -8.44 24.50 -18.04
N VAL A 172 -8.24 24.81 -19.32
CA VAL A 172 -9.31 24.99 -20.32
C VAL A 172 -9.75 23.64 -20.88
N ALA A 173 -8.82 22.72 -21.11
CA ALA A 173 -9.12 21.37 -21.61
C ALA A 173 -9.53 20.38 -20.49
N GLN A 174 -9.39 20.74 -19.21
CA GLN A 174 -9.51 19.83 -18.05
C GLN A 174 -8.68 18.54 -18.21
N GLN A 175 -7.56 18.63 -18.94
CA GLN A 175 -6.67 17.52 -19.21
C GLN A 175 -5.27 17.86 -18.66
N GLY A 176 -4.69 16.91 -17.93
CA GLY A 176 -3.33 17.02 -17.39
C GLY A 176 -3.18 16.37 -16.03
N ASP A 177 -2.00 16.58 -15.44
CA ASP A 177 -1.62 15.99 -14.17
C ASP A 177 -2.51 16.47 -13.03
N PHE A 178 -2.95 15.53 -12.19
CA PHE A 178 -3.89 15.80 -11.12
C PHE A 178 -3.45 15.21 -9.77
N VAL A 179 -3.90 15.88 -8.71
CA VAL A 179 -3.73 15.47 -7.32
C VAL A 179 -5.09 15.12 -6.74
N SER A 180 -5.16 14.00 -6.02
CA SER A 180 -6.36 13.64 -5.27
C SER A 180 -6.49 14.50 -4.01
N ILE A 181 -7.73 14.83 -3.62
CA ILE A 181 -8.02 15.61 -2.41
C ILE A 181 -7.35 15.02 -1.16
N PHE A 182 -7.24 13.69 -1.08
CA PHE A 182 -6.65 12.99 0.04
C PHE A 182 -5.15 13.25 0.18
N VAL A 183 -4.43 13.43 -0.93
CA VAL A 183 -3.02 13.85 -0.89
C VAL A 183 -2.89 15.19 -0.19
N ILE A 184 -3.74 16.16 -0.53
CA ILE A 184 -3.76 17.48 0.13
C ILE A 184 -4.08 17.34 1.62
N VAL A 185 -5.09 16.55 1.98
CA VAL A 185 -5.43 16.25 3.38
C VAL A 185 -4.22 15.67 4.11
N SER A 186 -3.48 14.74 3.52
CA SER A 186 -2.28 14.15 4.13
C SER A 186 -1.15 15.17 4.34
N PHE A 187 -0.95 16.11 3.41
CA PHE A 187 0.01 17.19 3.58
C PHE A 187 -0.44 18.21 4.63
N ILE A 188 -1.74 18.48 4.75
CA ILE A 188 -2.31 19.30 5.83
C ILE A 188 -2.05 18.63 7.18
N ILE A 189 -2.30 17.33 7.30
CA ILE A 189 -2.02 16.57 8.53
C ILE A 189 -0.51 16.55 8.83
N LEU A 190 0.34 16.37 7.82
CA LEU A 190 1.79 16.44 7.98
C LEU A 190 2.23 17.83 8.48
N ALA A 191 1.70 18.91 7.91
CA ALA A 191 1.98 20.28 8.33
C ALA A 191 1.51 20.55 9.76
N ALA A 192 0.29 20.14 10.10
CA ALA A 192 -0.26 20.25 11.45
C ALA A 192 0.58 19.45 12.46
N ALA A 193 1.06 18.27 12.08
CA ALA A 193 1.92 17.44 12.92
C ALA A 193 3.32 18.04 13.09
N MET A 194 3.91 18.64 12.05
CA MET A 194 5.17 19.38 12.17
C MET A 194 5.04 20.58 13.11
N TYR A 195 3.96 21.36 12.96
CA TYR A 195 3.65 22.47 13.85
C TYR A 195 3.51 21.97 15.30
N THR A 196 2.74 20.91 15.50
CA THR A 196 2.49 20.31 16.82
C THR A 196 3.78 19.79 17.46
N ALA A 197 4.60 19.05 16.71
CA ALA A 197 5.84 18.45 17.23
C ALA A 197 6.92 19.49 17.57
N HIS A 198 7.08 20.53 16.76
CA HIS A 198 8.21 21.46 16.90
C HIS A 198 7.88 22.77 17.63
N LEU A 199 6.64 23.25 17.55
CA LEU A 199 6.30 24.59 18.04
C LEU A 199 5.47 24.56 19.33
N THR A 200 4.77 23.46 19.63
CA THR A 200 3.87 23.41 20.80
C THR A 200 4.54 22.90 22.09
N ARG A 201 3.88 23.17 23.22
CA ARG A 201 4.25 22.60 24.54
C ARG A 201 4.14 21.08 24.57
N PHE A 202 3.11 20.54 23.94
CA PHE A 202 2.90 19.10 23.82
C PHE A 202 4.06 18.41 23.10
N GLY A 203 4.51 18.98 21.97
CA GLY A 203 5.67 18.47 21.24
C GLY A 203 6.93 18.37 22.11
N ARG A 204 7.25 19.43 22.86
CA ARG A 204 8.40 19.43 23.78
C ARG A 204 8.27 18.40 24.89
N ALA A 205 7.08 18.23 25.47
CA ALA A 205 6.81 17.21 26.46
C ALA A 205 6.99 15.79 25.89
N MET A 206 6.46 15.53 24.69
CA MET A 206 6.58 14.26 23.99
C MET A 206 8.06 13.87 23.75
N TYR A 207 8.88 14.77 23.21
CA TYR A 207 10.32 14.51 23.01
C TYR A 207 11.06 14.27 24.33
N ALA A 208 10.70 14.99 25.41
CA ALA A 208 11.31 14.79 26.72
C ALA A 208 10.94 13.43 27.32
N VAL A 209 9.66 13.05 27.24
CA VAL A 209 9.16 11.74 27.70
C VAL A 209 9.88 10.60 27.00
N GLY A 210 10.00 10.66 25.67
CA GLY A 210 10.69 9.62 24.91
C GLY A 210 12.20 9.57 25.12
N GLY A 211 12.82 10.67 25.59
CA GLY A 211 14.25 10.68 25.93
C GLY A 211 14.53 9.99 27.26
N ASN A 212 13.81 10.37 28.31
CA ASN A 212 13.81 9.68 29.60
C ASN A 212 12.55 10.06 30.38
N GLU A 213 11.62 9.10 30.51
CA GLU A 213 10.36 9.28 31.21
C GLU A 213 10.53 9.70 32.68
N GLN A 214 11.48 9.09 33.39
CA GLN A 214 11.73 9.40 34.80
C GLN A 214 12.25 10.83 34.96
N SER A 215 13.19 11.26 34.11
CA SER A 215 13.69 12.64 34.13
C SER A 215 12.60 13.64 33.76
N ALA A 216 11.75 13.34 32.77
CA ALA A 216 10.64 14.19 32.40
C ALA A 216 9.65 14.39 33.56
N ARG A 217 9.36 13.32 34.30
CA ARG A 217 8.48 13.38 35.49
C ARG A 217 9.10 14.19 36.63
N LEU A 218 10.41 14.05 36.88
CA LEU A 218 11.12 14.86 37.89
C LEU A 218 11.20 16.34 37.51
N MET A 219 11.16 16.67 36.22
CA MET A 219 11.07 18.05 35.72
C MET A 219 9.64 18.62 35.72
N GLY A 220 8.66 17.88 36.26
CA GLY A 220 7.26 18.34 36.36
C GLY A 220 6.47 18.32 35.05
N LEU A 221 6.93 17.58 34.03
CA LEU A 221 6.17 17.44 32.78
C LEU A 221 4.99 16.47 32.95
N PRO A 222 3.84 16.73 32.31
CA PRO A 222 2.65 15.88 32.41
C PRO A 222 2.81 14.60 31.56
N VAL A 223 3.62 13.66 32.04
CA VAL A 223 3.97 12.42 31.33
C VAL A 223 2.73 11.61 30.94
N ASP A 224 1.84 11.36 31.91
CA ASP A 224 0.70 10.48 31.72
C ASP A 224 -0.30 11.08 30.70
N THR A 225 -0.64 12.36 30.83
CA THR A 225 -1.47 13.08 29.85
C THR A 225 -0.83 13.12 28.47
N THR A 226 0.50 13.31 28.40
CA THR A 226 1.23 13.31 27.12
C THR A 226 1.09 11.97 26.43
N LYS A 227 1.23 10.85 27.14
CA LYS A 227 1.03 9.50 26.59
C LYS A 227 -0.39 9.32 26.06
N VAL A 228 -1.42 9.64 26.86
CA VAL A 228 -2.82 9.51 26.41
C VAL A 228 -3.07 10.32 25.13
N LEU A 229 -2.60 11.56 25.09
CA LEU A 229 -2.80 12.43 23.93
C LEU A 229 -2.03 11.94 22.68
N VAL A 230 -0.84 11.37 22.84
CA VAL A 230 -0.09 10.74 21.74
C VAL A 230 -0.89 9.60 21.10
N TYR A 231 -1.44 8.67 21.90
CA TYR A 231 -2.25 7.58 21.35
C TYR A 231 -3.61 8.05 20.84
N THR A 232 -4.17 9.12 21.40
CA THR A 232 -5.40 9.76 20.88
C THR A 232 -5.16 10.34 19.48
N ILE A 233 -4.03 11.00 19.26
CA ILE A 233 -3.63 11.52 17.94
C ILE A 233 -3.36 10.37 16.97
N SER A 234 -2.72 9.29 17.42
CA SER A 234 -2.53 8.06 16.60
C SER A 234 -3.87 7.47 16.15
N GLY A 235 -4.84 7.39 17.07
CA GLY A 235 -6.20 6.94 16.79
C GLY A 235 -6.97 7.87 15.84
N PHE A 236 -6.83 9.19 15.98
CA PHE A 236 -7.36 10.16 15.03
C PHE A 236 -6.80 9.92 13.62
N CYS A 237 -5.48 9.78 13.50
CA CYS A 237 -4.82 9.51 12.23
C CYS A 237 -5.27 8.18 11.62
N SER A 238 -5.47 7.15 12.44
CA SER A 238 -5.93 5.83 12.00
C SER A 238 -7.39 5.87 11.53
N GLY A 239 -8.26 6.59 12.23
CA GLY A 239 -9.65 6.79 11.79
C GLY A 239 -9.75 7.58 10.49
N LEU A 240 -8.94 8.64 10.34
CA LEU A 240 -8.87 9.41 9.09
C LEU A 240 -8.28 8.57 7.94
N ALA A 241 -7.27 7.76 8.23
CA ALA A 241 -6.68 6.84 7.25
C ALA A 241 -7.66 5.75 6.82
N GLY A 242 -8.50 5.25 7.72
CA GLY A 242 -9.57 4.30 7.38
C GLY A 242 -10.66 4.93 6.52
N VAL A 243 -11.11 6.15 6.82
CA VAL A 243 -12.03 6.90 5.93
C VAL A 243 -11.39 7.10 4.55
N SER A 244 -10.12 7.53 4.51
CA SER A 244 -9.37 7.70 3.25
C SER A 244 -9.25 6.38 2.47
N TRP A 245 -9.04 5.26 3.16
CA TRP A 245 -8.97 3.94 2.55
C TRP A 245 -10.33 3.50 2.01
N ALA A 246 -11.41 3.70 2.76
CA ALA A 246 -12.78 3.38 2.34
C ALA A 246 -13.17 4.15 1.07
N ILE A 247 -12.76 5.42 0.96
CA ILE A 247 -12.99 6.23 -0.24
C ILE A 247 -12.10 5.78 -1.40
N PHE A 248 -10.85 5.38 -1.13
CA PHE A 248 -9.94 4.91 -2.15
C PHE A 248 -10.39 3.59 -2.80
N VAL A 249 -10.91 2.65 -2.00
CA VAL A 249 -11.37 1.32 -2.46
C VAL A 249 -12.86 1.31 -2.81
N ALA A 250 -13.64 2.31 -2.37
CA ALA A 250 -15.10 2.37 -2.47
C ALA A 250 -15.82 1.18 -1.78
N SER A 251 -15.21 0.61 -0.75
CA SER A 251 -15.81 -0.47 0.05
C SER A 251 -15.16 -0.58 1.44
N GLY A 252 -15.80 -1.34 2.33
CA GLY A 252 -15.30 -1.65 3.67
C GLY A 252 -15.34 -3.14 3.98
N HIS A 253 -14.25 -3.68 4.53
CA HIS A 253 -14.13 -5.08 4.91
C HIS A 253 -13.14 -5.26 6.08
N GLY A 254 -13.40 -6.22 6.97
CA GLY A 254 -12.59 -6.46 8.17
C GLY A 254 -11.16 -6.96 7.93
N LEU A 255 -10.91 -7.61 6.79
CA LEU A 255 -9.56 -8.06 6.36
C LEU A 255 -8.69 -6.94 5.76
N TYR A 256 -9.23 -5.74 5.55
CA TYR A 256 -8.41 -4.62 5.06
C TYR A 256 -7.31 -4.25 6.06
N ALA A 257 -6.25 -3.64 5.55
CA ALA A 257 -5.08 -3.24 6.34
C ALA A 257 -4.37 -4.41 7.08
N THR A 258 -4.40 -5.63 6.56
CA THR A 258 -3.63 -6.74 7.14
C THR A 258 -2.12 -6.52 7.00
N GLY A 259 -1.38 -6.52 8.12
CA GLY A 259 0.05 -6.22 8.14
C GLY A 259 0.40 -4.75 7.88
N PHE A 260 -0.61 -3.87 7.82
CA PHE A 260 -0.42 -2.44 7.55
C PHE A 260 0.36 -1.75 8.66
N GLU A 261 0.17 -2.16 9.91
CA GLU A 261 0.90 -1.66 11.08
C GLU A 261 2.43 -1.79 10.92
N LEU A 262 2.89 -2.89 10.30
CA LEU A 262 4.31 -3.11 10.06
C LEU A 262 4.86 -2.16 8.98
N ASN A 263 4.08 -1.89 7.92
CA ASN A 263 4.45 -0.92 6.89
C ASN A 263 4.49 0.51 7.45
N VAL A 264 3.54 0.86 8.33
CA VAL A 264 3.51 2.14 9.03
C VAL A 264 4.75 2.31 9.89
N ILE A 265 5.08 1.33 10.73
CA ILE A 265 6.30 1.34 11.56
C ILE A 265 7.55 1.44 10.68
N ALA A 266 7.65 0.61 9.64
CA ALA A 266 8.78 0.60 8.71
C ALA A 266 8.96 1.97 8.04
N SER A 267 7.88 2.63 7.63
CA SER A 267 7.92 3.99 7.06
C SER A 267 8.48 5.00 8.05
N VAL A 268 8.00 5.00 9.29
CA VAL A 268 8.44 5.95 10.32
C VAL A 268 9.90 5.74 10.70
N VAL A 269 10.29 4.47 10.85
CA VAL A 269 11.66 4.10 11.16
C VAL A 269 12.57 4.47 10.01
N MET A 270 12.25 4.08 8.76
CA MET A 270 12.98 4.49 7.56
C MET A 270 13.03 6.01 7.41
N GLY A 271 12.02 6.75 7.86
CA GLY A 271 12.02 8.21 7.91
C GLY A 271 13.01 8.82 8.92
N GLY A 272 13.69 7.99 9.72
CA GLY A 272 14.76 8.42 10.63
C GLY A 272 14.33 8.64 12.08
N THR A 273 13.14 8.20 12.47
CA THR A 273 12.70 8.21 13.87
C THR A 273 13.26 6.97 14.59
N MET A 274 13.83 7.15 15.78
CA MET A 274 14.43 6.05 16.54
C MET A 274 13.38 5.31 17.36
N LEU A 275 13.38 3.97 17.28
CA LEU A 275 12.48 3.10 18.08
C LEU A 275 12.66 3.25 19.60
N THR A 276 13.81 3.75 20.05
CA THR A 276 14.08 4.03 21.47
C THR A 276 13.35 5.26 21.99
N GLY A 277 12.75 6.08 21.13
CA GLY A 277 12.13 7.35 21.51
C GLY A 277 13.10 8.52 21.62
N GLY A 278 12.53 9.72 21.81
CA GLY A 278 13.22 10.97 22.10
C GLY A 278 13.92 11.64 20.90
N VAL A 279 14.00 10.98 19.74
CA VAL A 279 14.64 11.51 18.53
C VAL A 279 13.88 11.09 17.28
N GLY A 280 13.55 12.08 16.45
CA GLY A 280 12.90 11.92 15.16
C GLY A 280 12.43 13.26 14.61
N TYR A 281 12.12 13.32 13.32
CA TYR A 281 11.48 14.47 12.67
C TYR A 281 10.28 13.98 11.90
N VAL A 282 9.12 14.62 12.13
CA VAL A 282 7.86 14.27 11.46
C VAL A 282 7.98 14.36 9.94
N PHE A 283 8.75 15.32 9.44
CA PHE A 283 8.98 15.47 8.00
C PHE A 283 9.76 14.28 7.40
N GLY A 284 10.56 13.57 8.19
CA GLY A 284 11.27 12.38 7.73
C GLY A 284 10.34 11.23 7.38
N THR A 285 9.20 11.14 8.06
CA THR A 285 8.18 10.13 7.82
C THR A 285 7.66 10.16 6.38
N LEU A 286 7.55 11.35 5.77
CA LEU A 286 7.19 11.50 4.36
C LEU A 286 8.16 10.75 3.44
N PHE A 287 9.47 10.87 3.67
CA PHE A 287 10.48 10.18 2.86
C PHE A 287 10.48 8.68 3.09
N GLY A 288 10.19 8.22 4.31
CA GLY A 288 10.03 6.79 4.58
C GLY A 288 8.84 6.17 3.83
N VAL A 289 7.70 6.89 3.80
CA VAL A 289 6.53 6.48 3.00
C VAL A 289 6.82 6.54 1.50
N LEU A 290 7.53 7.57 1.03
CA LEU A 290 7.95 7.68 -0.36
C LEU A 290 8.88 6.54 -0.77
N ILE A 291 9.82 6.12 0.08
CA ILE A 291 10.69 4.97 -0.19
C ILE A 291 9.83 3.72 -0.41
N LEU A 292 8.86 3.45 0.47
CA LEU A 292 7.94 2.32 0.28
C LEU A 292 7.15 2.43 -1.01
N GLY A 293 6.56 3.60 -1.29
CA GLY A 293 5.76 3.82 -2.50
C GLY A 293 6.57 3.70 -3.79
N ILE A 294 7.80 4.21 -3.79
CA ILE A 294 8.75 4.08 -4.92
C ILE A 294 9.13 2.62 -5.10
N THR A 295 9.47 1.89 -4.03
CA THR A 295 9.79 0.46 -4.09
C THR A 295 8.62 -0.36 -4.65
N GLN A 296 7.39 -0.10 -4.19
CA GLN A 296 6.18 -0.74 -4.71
C GLN A 296 5.99 -0.46 -6.20
N THR A 297 6.18 0.79 -6.61
CA THR A 297 6.01 1.22 -8.00
C THR A 297 7.07 0.60 -8.91
N LEU A 298 8.33 0.56 -8.47
CA LEU A 298 9.44 -0.08 -9.20
C LEU A 298 9.17 -1.57 -9.48
N ILE A 299 8.67 -2.30 -8.48
CA ILE A 299 8.37 -3.72 -8.62
C ILE A 299 7.19 -3.94 -9.57
N GLN A 300 6.18 -3.07 -9.51
CA GLN A 300 5.06 -3.08 -10.46
C GLN A 300 5.52 -2.82 -11.89
N PHE A 301 6.44 -1.87 -12.11
CA PHE A 301 7.01 -1.59 -13.44
C PHE A 301 7.90 -2.72 -13.97
N ASN A 302 8.55 -3.49 -13.10
CA ASN A 302 9.34 -4.64 -13.53
C ASN A 302 8.47 -5.75 -14.16
N GLY A 303 7.25 -5.94 -13.67
CA GLY A 303 6.25 -6.86 -14.24
C GLY A 303 6.56 -8.36 -14.06
N ALA A 304 7.83 -8.75 -13.96
CA ALA A 304 8.26 -10.16 -13.83
C ALA A 304 8.34 -10.65 -12.37
N LEU A 305 8.32 -9.74 -11.39
CA LEU A 305 8.43 -10.06 -9.97
C LEU A 305 7.05 -10.20 -9.31
N SER A 306 6.81 -11.32 -8.64
CA SER A 306 5.58 -11.52 -7.86
C SER A 306 5.43 -10.49 -6.72
N SER A 307 4.19 -10.20 -6.30
CA SER A 307 3.90 -9.24 -5.22
C SER A 307 4.63 -9.55 -3.89
N TRP A 308 5.00 -10.82 -3.67
CA TRP A 308 5.81 -11.23 -2.50
C TRP A 308 7.20 -10.58 -2.47
N TRP A 309 7.80 -10.30 -3.62
CA TRP A 309 9.09 -9.59 -3.70
C TRP A 309 9.02 -8.20 -3.07
N THR A 310 7.87 -7.53 -3.19
CA THR A 310 7.64 -6.26 -2.50
C THR A 310 7.83 -6.39 -0.99
N ARG A 311 7.25 -7.44 -0.38
CA ARG A 311 7.39 -7.67 1.07
C ARG A 311 8.83 -8.01 1.47
N ILE A 312 9.52 -8.82 0.66
CA ILE A 312 10.93 -9.18 0.89
C ILE A 312 11.82 -7.94 0.84
N VAL A 313 11.68 -7.11 -0.19
CA VAL A 313 12.47 -5.88 -0.35
C VAL A 313 12.17 -4.91 0.79
N ILE A 314 10.90 -4.70 1.15
CA ILE A 314 10.53 -3.84 2.29
C ILE A 314 11.16 -4.34 3.60
N GLY A 315 11.08 -5.65 3.87
CA GLY A 315 11.69 -6.26 5.05
C GLY A 315 13.20 -6.07 5.08
N LEU A 316 13.88 -6.29 3.95
CA LEU A 316 15.33 -6.16 3.83
C LEU A 316 15.77 -4.69 3.96
N LEU A 317 15.08 -3.76 3.32
CA LEU A 317 15.32 -2.32 3.44
C LEU A 317 15.17 -1.86 4.89
N THR A 318 14.09 -2.30 5.56
CA THR A 318 13.82 -1.97 6.96
C THR A 318 14.90 -2.55 7.87
N PHE A 319 15.28 -3.81 7.68
CA PHE A 319 16.34 -4.47 8.44
C PHE A 319 17.69 -3.77 8.25
N MET A 320 18.06 -3.43 7.02
CA MET A 320 19.28 -2.67 6.75
C MET A 320 19.25 -1.29 7.39
N PHE A 321 18.13 -0.59 7.32
CA PHE A 321 18.00 0.74 7.91
C PHE A 321 18.16 0.68 9.43
N ILE A 322 17.48 -0.25 10.10
CA ILE A 322 17.60 -0.50 11.53
C ILE A 322 19.04 -0.94 11.89
N GLY A 323 19.66 -1.79 11.07
CA GLY A 323 21.05 -2.21 11.23
C GLY A 323 22.03 -1.03 11.18
N VAL A 324 21.86 -0.11 10.22
CA VAL A 324 22.66 1.11 10.13
C VAL A 324 22.42 2.00 11.35
N GLN A 325 21.15 2.23 11.74
CA GLN A 325 20.81 3.02 12.92
C GLN A 325 21.43 2.44 14.20
N SER A 326 21.32 1.13 14.42
CA SER A 326 21.81 0.46 15.63
C SER A 326 23.34 0.55 15.74
N ILE A 327 24.07 0.36 14.62
CA ILE A 327 25.53 0.52 14.57
C ILE A 327 25.92 1.98 14.88
N LEU A 328 25.21 2.96 14.33
CA LEU A 328 25.47 4.38 14.60
C LEU A 328 25.20 4.75 16.06
N ALA A 329 24.12 4.23 16.64
CA ALA A 329 23.77 4.42 18.05
C ALA A 329 24.83 3.81 18.98
N ALA A 330 25.22 2.56 18.74
CA ALA A 330 26.26 1.86 19.51
C ALA A 330 27.61 2.60 19.47
N ARG A 331 27.97 3.17 18.31
CA ARG A 331 29.21 3.98 18.17
C ARG A 331 29.15 5.29 18.94
N LYS A 332 27.98 5.92 19.10
CA LYS A 332 27.82 7.15 19.88
C LYS A 332 28.03 6.90 21.37
N VAL A 333 27.52 5.78 21.87
CA VAL A 333 27.75 5.31 23.26
C VAL A 333 29.23 5.01 23.49
N GLY A 334 29.88 4.28 22.57
CA GLY A 334 31.32 4.01 22.64
C GLY A 334 32.18 5.26 22.60
N ARG A 335 31.79 6.29 21.83
CA ARG A 335 32.49 7.59 21.77
C ARG A 335 32.37 8.37 23.08
N ARG A 336 31.20 8.33 23.73
CA ARG A 336 30.96 9.00 25.01
C ARG A 336 31.81 8.37 26.13
N ARG A 337 31.81 7.03 26.21
CA ARG A 337 32.68 6.26 27.10
C ARG A 337 34.17 6.51 26.86
N ALA A 338 34.60 6.63 25.60
CA ALA A 338 36.00 6.91 25.27
C ALA A 338 36.43 8.36 25.59
N LEU A 339 35.49 9.32 25.54
CA LEU A 339 35.71 10.71 25.96
C LEU A 339 35.74 10.82 27.49
N GLU A 340 34.86 10.10 28.18
CA GLU A 340 34.84 9.97 29.65
C GLU A 340 36.10 9.24 30.17
N ALA A 341 36.63 8.28 29.42
CA ALA A 341 37.83 7.51 29.76
C ALA A 341 39.17 8.20 29.39
N GLY A 342 39.17 9.50 29.03
CA GLY A 342 40.41 10.28 28.90
C GLY A 342 41.40 9.78 27.83
N ALA A 343 40.94 9.16 26.73
CA ALA A 343 41.84 8.61 25.71
C ALA A 343 42.37 9.68 24.73
N SER A 344 43.21 10.60 25.23
CA SER A 344 44.10 11.42 24.41
C SER A 344 45.21 10.53 23.85
N ARG A 345 45.08 10.06 22.59
CA ARG A 345 46.21 9.77 21.65
C ARG A 345 45.80 9.12 20.32
N TRP A 346 44.59 8.55 20.20
CA TRP A 346 44.17 7.83 18.97
C TRP A 346 43.20 8.61 18.06
N ALA A 347 42.91 9.88 18.37
CA ALA A 347 41.86 10.67 17.72
C ALA A 347 42.22 11.24 16.32
N ALA A 348 43.50 11.18 15.92
CA ALA A 348 43.98 11.73 14.65
C ALA A 348 43.92 10.73 13.47
N ALA A 349 44.29 9.46 13.68
CA ALA A 349 44.38 8.47 12.60
C ALA A 349 43.01 7.99 12.06
N ARG A 350 41.96 8.01 12.90
CA ARG A 350 40.62 7.53 12.52
C ARG A 350 39.80 8.56 11.74
N ARG A 351 40.34 9.77 11.47
CA ARG A 351 39.66 10.88 10.75
C ARG A 351 39.41 10.60 9.28
N ARG A 352 40.29 9.84 8.60
CA ARG A 352 40.16 9.55 7.16
C ARG A 352 39.14 8.45 6.82
N ARG A 353 38.79 7.56 7.76
CA ARG A 353 37.69 6.58 7.60
C ARG A 353 36.30 7.16 7.94
N ARG A 354 36.19 8.48 8.18
CA ARG A 354 34.97 9.19 8.63
C ARG A 354 33.98 9.56 7.52
N ALA A 355 34.40 9.58 6.25
CA ALA A 355 33.52 9.97 5.14
C ALA A 355 32.84 8.77 4.44
N LEU A 356 33.44 7.57 4.49
CA LEU A 356 32.91 6.39 3.79
C LEU A 356 31.68 5.75 4.44
N THR A 357 31.41 5.99 5.72
CA THR A 357 30.35 5.27 6.45
C THR A 357 28.97 5.92 6.38
N PHE A 358 28.89 7.22 6.06
CA PHE A 358 27.63 7.88 5.70
C PHE A 358 27.20 7.54 4.27
N GLY A 359 28.17 7.29 3.38
CA GLY A 359 27.92 6.72 2.07
C GLY A 359 27.54 5.25 2.13
N ALA A 360 28.16 4.44 3.00
CA ALA A 360 27.97 2.98 2.99
C ALA A 360 26.51 2.52 3.17
N GLY A 361 25.69 3.16 4.02
CA GLY A 361 24.28 2.76 4.17
C GLY A 361 23.45 3.03 2.92
N ALA A 362 23.56 4.25 2.37
CA ALA A 362 22.89 4.62 1.12
C ALA A 362 23.46 3.85 -0.08
N VAL A 363 24.77 3.62 -0.13
CA VAL A 363 25.47 2.85 -1.18
C VAL A 363 25.11 1.38 -1.11
N VAL A 364 24.94 0.79 0.08
CA VAL A 364 24.49 -0.61 0.20
C VAL A 364 23.01 -0.73 -0.14
N VAL A 365 22.15 0.22 0.24
CA VAL A 365 20.74 0.21 -0.20
C VAL A 365 20.65 0.41 -1.71
N ILE A 366 21.39 1.38 -2.29
CA ILE A 366 21.48 1.59 -3.73
C ILE A 366 22.10 0.36 -4.41
N ALA A 367 23.09 -0.30 -3.82
CA ALA A 367 23.71 -1.51 -4.38
C ALA A 367 22.81 -2.73 -4.26
N VAL A 368 21.96 -2.84 -3.24
CA VAL A 368 20.96 -3.91 -3.13
C VAL A 368 19.79 -3.64 -4.07
N MET A 369 19.30 -2.40 -4.15
CA MET A 369 18.30 -2.02 -5.15
C MET A 369 18.85 -2.22 -6.56
N ALA A 370 20.08 -1.80 -6.82
CA ALA A 370 20.76 -2.03 -8.09
C ALA A 370 21.03 -3.52 -8.31
N ALA A 371 21.43 -4.32 -7.32
CA ALA A 371 21.67 -5.76 -7.52
C ALA A 371 20.38 -6.54 -7.76
N VAL A 372 19.30 -6.23 -7.03
CA VAL A 372 17.98 -6.82 -7.24
C VAL A 372 17.46 -6.45 -8.63
N VAL A 373 17.66 -5.21 -9.06
CA VAL A 373 17.18 -4.72 -10.36
C VAL A 373 18.11 -5.08 -11.52
N ILE A 374 19.43 -5.15 -11.33
CA ILE A 374 20.41 -5.56 -12.36
C ILE A 374 20.34 -7.07 -12.59
N ASN A 375 20.15 -7.88 -11.53
CA ASN A 375 19.92 -9.32 -11.71
C ASN A 375 18.51 -9.65 -12.22
N SER A 376 17.62 -8.66 -12.35
CA SER A 376 16.31 -8.79 -12.99
C SER A 376 16.14 -7.87 -14.21
N ALA A 377 17.20 -7.19 -14.64
CA ALA A 377 17.23 -6.44 -15.89
C ALA A 377 17.68 -7.39 -17.00
N PRO A 378 17.00 -7.43 -18.16
CA PRO A 378 17.56 -8.12 -19.31
C PRO A 378 18.89 -7.43 -19.66
N ALA A 379 19.96 -8.20 -19.73
CA ALA A 379 21.31 -7.69 -19.95
C ALA A 379 21.36 -6.87 -21.25
N ALA A 380 21.59 -5.55 -21.11
CA ALA A 380 21.85 -4.69 -22.25
C ALA A 380 23.28 -4.95 -22.76
N GLY A 381 23.38 -5.59 -23.93
CA GLY A 381 24.63 -5.67 -24.71
C GLY A 381 25.17 -7.08 -24.91
N GLY A 382 24.53 -7.85 -25.78
CA GLY A 382 25.10 -9.01 -26.46
C GLY A 382 24.47 -9.11 -27.85
N PRO A 383 25.21 -9.49 -28.91
CA PRO A 383 24.60 -9.66 -30.23
C PRO A 383 23.50 -10.72 -30.10
N ALA A 384 22.35 -10.41 -30.67
CA ALA A 384 21.12 -11.21 -30.62
C ALA A 384 21.42 -12.70 -30.86
N ALA A 385 21.53 -13.45 -29.77
CA ALA A 385 21.33 -14.89 -29.78
C ALA A 385 19.82 -15.06 -29.70
N THR A 386 19.21 -15.18 -30.87
CA THR A 386 17.84 -15.65 -31.09
C THR A 386 17.70 -17.05 -30.51
N ALA A 387 17.45 -17.14 -29.21
CA ALA A 387 16.53 -18.14 -28.71
C ALA A 387 15.21 -17.39 -28.58
N ASP A 388 14.31 -17.65 -29.52
CA ASP A 388 12.96 -17.10 -29.57
C ASP A 388 12.22 -17.43 -28.26
N ALA A 389 12.38 -16.58 -27.25
CA ALA A 389 11.28 -16.29 -26.35
C ALA A 389 10.30 -15.49 -27.21
N GLU A 390 9.40 -16.21 -27.88
CA GLU A 390 8.29 -15.66 -28.64
C GLU A 390 7.77 -14.43 -27.90
N GLN A 391 7.92 -13.28 -28.55
CA GLN A 391 7.41 -12.03 -28.05
C GLN A 391 5.90 -12.23 -27.92
N CYS A 392 5.44 -12.40 -26.68
CA CYS A 392 4.06 -12.63 -26.25
C CYS A 392 3.16 -11.51 -26.81
N GLN A 393 2.78 -11.60 -28.08
CA GLN A 393 1.89 -10.65 -28.73
C GLN A 393 0.49 -11.02 -28.29
N LEU A 394 -0.11 -10.16 -27.45
CA LEU A 394 -1.51 -10.27 -27.06
C LEU A 394 -2.36 -10.37 -28.32
N LYS A 395 -2.91 -11.55 -28.56
CA LYS A 395 -3.88 -11.76 -29.64
C LYS A 395 -5.19 -11.08 -29.23
N PRO A 396 -5.93 -10.48 -30.17
CA PRO A 396 -7.29 -10.02 -29.88
C PRO A 396 -8.16 -11.18 -29.42
N PHE A 397 -9.15 -10.88 -28.57
CA PHE A 397 -10.05 -11.90 -28.05
C PHE A 397 -10.75 -12.65 -29.20
N ARG A 398 -10.91 -13.98 -29.09
CA ARG A 398 -11.60 -14.86 -30.05
C ARG A 398 -13.13 -14.75 -29.93
N GLN A 399 -13.62 -13.52 -30.03
CA GLN A 399 -15.05 -13.20 -29.92
C GLN A 399 -15.91 -13.96 -30.95
N GLU A 400 -15.42 -14.14 -32.17
CA GLU A 400 -16.13 -14.91 -33.21
C GLU A 400 -16.33 -16.38 -32.81
N GLN A 401 -15.33 -16.99 -32.17
CA GLN A 401 -15.41 -18.38 -31.71
C GLN A 401 -16.35 -18.49 -30.49
N ALA A 402 -16.29 -17.55 -29.56
CA ALA A 402 -17.23 -17.47 -28.45
C ALA A 402 -18.68 -17.32 -28.95
N VAL A 403 -18.95 -16.40 -29.89
CA VAL A 403 -20.27 -16.24 -30.52
C VAL A 403 -20.73 -17.53 -31.21
N SER A 404 -19.83 -18.23 -31.91
CA SER A 404 -20.17 -19.52 -32.54
C SER A 404 -20.59 -20.59 -31.53
N PHE A 405 -20.01 -20.59 -30.33
CA PHE A 405 -20.41 -21.51 -29.26
C PHE A 405 -21.77 -21.12 -28.66
N MET A 406 -22.05 -19.82 -28.55
CA MET A 406 -23.37 -19.33 -28.14
C MET A 406 -24.45 -19.73 -29.16
N GLU A 407 -24.17 -19.62 -30.46
CA GLU A 407 -25.07 -20.08 -31.53
C GLU A 407 -25.31 -21.60 -31.50
N GLN A 408 -24.32 -22.36 -31.03
CA GLN A 408 -24.44 -23.81 -30.80
C GLN A 408 -25.19 -24.17 -29.51
N GLY A 409 -25.65 -23.18 -28.75
CA GLY A 409 -26.44 -23.37 -27.53
C GLY A 409 -25.62 -23.41 -26.23
N ALA A 410 -24.40 -22.88 -26.20
CA ALA A 410 -23.68 -22.66 -24.96
C ALA A 410 -24.36 -21.60 -24.10
N VAL A 411 -24.44 -21.84 -22.78
CA VAL A 411 -25.01 -20.89 -21.80
C VAL A 411 -23.95 -19.96 -21.22
N ILE A 412 -22.69 -20.38 -21.22
CA ILE A 412 -21.57 -19.57 -20.74
C ILE A 412 -20.41 -19.71 -21.72
N THR A 413 -19.87 -18.59 -22.17
CA THR A 413 -18.57 -18.55 -22.84
C THR A 413 -17.59 -17.72 -22.03
N TYR A 414 -16.45 -18.32 -21.70
CA TYR A 414 -15.44 -17.74 -20.84
C TYR A 414 -14.10 -17.79 -21.57
N GLU A 415 -13.57 -16.62 -21.87
CA GLU A 415 -12.29 -16.47 -22.54
C GLU A 415 -11.28 -15.83 -21.59
N ARG A 416 -10.08 -16.40 -21.57
CA ARG A 416 -8.96 -15.98 -20.74
C ARG A 416 -7.75 -15.79 -21.63
N ASN A 417 -7.22 -14.57 -21.65
CA ASN A 417 -6.03 -14.21 -22.42
C ASN A 417 -5.06 -13.44 -21.53
N GLY A 418 -3.76 -13.50 -21.81
CA GLY A 418 -2.71 -12.84 -21.01
C GLY A 418 -2.19 -13.71 -19.87
N GLY A 419 -1.10 -13.24 -19.24
CA GLY A 419 -0.24 -14.06 -18.38
C GLY A 419 1.10 -14.43 -19.06
N PRO A 420 1.99 -15.19 -18.41
CA PRO A 420 3.38 -15.38 -18.85
C PRO A 420 3.55 -15.98 -20.25
N SER A 421 2.52 -16.68 -20.75
CA SER A 421 2.54 -17.39 -22.04
C SER A 421 1.61 -16.78 -23.10
N CYS A 422 0.83 -15.72 -22.79
CA CYS A 422 -0.21 -15.13 -23.68
C CYS A 422 -1.07 -16.16 -24.41
N ILE A 423 -1.35 -17.29 -23.77
CA ILE A 423 -2.21 -18.32 -24.32
C ILE A 423 -3.64 -17.83 -24.14
N ASP A 424 -4.37 -17.82 -25.25
CA ASP A 424 -5.79 -17.50 -25.26
C ASP A 424 -6.57 -18.80 -25.09
N GLU A 425 -7.32 -18.92 -24.00
CA GLU A 425 -8.14 -20.08 -23.68
C GLU A 425 -9.61 -19.68 -23.73
N VAL A 426 -10.38 -20.28 -24.63
CA VAL A 426 -11.83 -20.11 -24.72
C VAL A 426 -12.49 -21.36 -24.17
N TYR A 427 -13.45 -21.19 -23.26
CA TYR A 427 -14.26 -22.24 -22.69
C TYR A 427 -15.73 -22.00 -23.03
N ALA A 428 -16.44 -23.03 -23.44
CA ALA A 428 -17.87 -23.04 -23.67
C ALA A 428 -18.53 -24.10 -22.77
N ILE A 429 -19.55 -23.69 -22.02
CA ILE A 429 -20.33 -24.56 -21.13
C ILE A 429 -21.72 -24.70 -21.70
N PHE A 430 -22.16 -25.94 -21.91
CA PHE A 430 -23.47 -26.29 -22.45
C PHE A 430 -24.43 -26.75 -21.33
N PRO A 431 -25.76 -26.59 -21.54
CA PRO A 431 -26.78 -27.02 -20.57
C PRO A 431 -26.75 -28.51 -20.21
N ASP A 432 -26.25 -29.36 -21.12
CA ASP A 432 -26.12 -30.80 -20.97
C ASP A 432 -24.92 -31.22 -20.10
N GLY A 433 -24.16 -30.25 -19.58
CA GLY A 433 -22.98 -30.48 -18.77
C GLY A 433 -21.68 -30.59 -19.57
N ARG A 434 -21.74 -30.50 -20.91
CA ARG A 434 -20.53 -30.53 -21.74
C ARG A 434 -19.75 -29.22 -21.58
N ILE A 435 -18.46 -29.32 -21.30
CA ILE A 435 -17.54 -28.17 -21.24
C ILE A 435 -16.44 -28.39 -22.27
N VAL A 436 -16.35 -27.49 -23.24
CA VAL A 436 -15.32 -27.52 -24.29
C VAL A 436 -14.35 -26.37 -24.02
N GLY A 437 -13.07 -26.67 -23.89
CA GLY A 437 -11.98 -25.70 -23.83
C GLY A 437 -11.15 -25.78 -25.10
N ASP A 438 -10.73 -24.63 -25.63
CA ASP A 438 -9.82 -24.51 -26.77
C ASP A 438 -8.74 -23.47 -26.44
N ASP A 439 -7.44 -23.83 -26.53
CA ASP A 439 -6.30 -22.90 -26.29
C ASP A 439 -5.62 -22.42 -27.59
N GLY A 440 -6.22 -22.70 -28.75
CA GLY A 440 -5.71 -22.42 -30.08
C GLY A 440 -4.71 -23.48 -30.61
N VAL A 441 -4.30 -24.43 -29.77
CA VAL A 441 -3.37 -25.53 -30.13
C VAL A 441 -3.98 -26.91 -29.86
N SER A 442 -4.78 -27.00 -28.80
CA SER A 442 -5.40 -28.22 -28.28
C SER A 442 -6.83 -27.93 -27.82
N GLN A 443 -7.68 -28.95 -27.93
CA GLN A 443 -9.04 -28.92 -27.40
C GLN A 443 -9.16 -29.92 -26.26
N ILE A 444 -9.80 -29.49 -25.18
CA ILE A 444 -10.08 -30.31 -24.00
C ILE A 444 -11.58 -30.34 -23.77
N GLU A 445 -12.12 -31.52 -23.50
CA GLU A 445 -13.52 -31.68 -23.16
C GLU A 445 -13.65 -32.27 -21.76
N LYS A 446 -14.55 -31.71 -20.97
CA LYS A 446 -14.92 -32.22 -19.65
C LYS A 446 -16.44 -32.34 -19.59
N GLN A 447 -16.93 -33.50 -19.19
CA GLN A 447 -18.35 -33.69 -18.89
C GLN A 447 -18.58 -33.37 -17.40
N ALA A 448 -19.28 -32.28 -17.12
CA ALA A 448 -19.89 -32.01 -15.83
C ALA A 448 -21.29 -32.62 -15.76
N THR A 449 -21.85 -32.72 -14.56
CA THR A 449 -23.25 -33.11 -14.41
C THR A 449 -24.17 -31.93 -14.75
N PRO A 450 -25.34 -32.16 -15.37
CA PRO A 450 -26.32 -31.10 -15.63
C PRO A 450 -26.75 -30.36 -14.35
N ALA A 451 -26.72 -31.05 -13.20
CA ALA A 451 -27.00 -30.45 -11.90
C ALA A 451 -25.95 -29.41 -11.48
N GLU A 452 -24.66 -29.66 -11.74
CA GLU A 452 -23.58 -28.69 -11.44
C GLU A 452 -23.70 -27.44 -12.33
N VAL A 453 -24.11 -27.59 -13.60
CA VAL A 453 -24.37 -26.44 -14.48
C VAL A 453 -25.61 -25.67 -14.03
N GLY A 454 -26.65 -26.38 -13.58
CA GLY A 454 -27.84 -25.76 -12.99
C GLY A 454 -27.54 -24.99 -11.69
N GLU A 455 -26.71 -25.54 -10.81
CA GLU A 455 -26.24 -24.88 -9.58
C GLU A 455 -25.37 -23.67 -9.90
N LEU A 456 -24.49 -23.76 -10.91
CA LEU A 456 -23.71 -22.64 -11.42
C LEU A 456 -24.62 -21.50 -11.88
N LEU A 457 -25.61 -21.77 -12.74
CA LEU A 457 -26.55 -20.76 -13.22
C LEU A 457 -27.41 -20.20 -12.09
N THR A 458 -27.83 -21.02 -11.13
CA THR A 458 -28.58 -20.57 -9.94
C THR A 458 -27.73 -19.63 -9.08
N GLY A 459 -26.47 -19.98 -8.81
CA GLY A 459 -25.55 -19.11 -8.08
C GLY A 459 -25.32 -17.77 -8.79
N ILE A 460 -25.26 -17.78 -10.13
CA ILE A 460 -25.18 -16.56 -10.94
C ILE A 460 -26.44 -15.69 -10.81
N ARG A 461 -27.63 -16.29 -10.81
CA ARG A 461 -28.90 -15.58 -10.59
C ARG A 461 -28.97 -14.97 -9.19
N ASP A 462 -28.52 -15.69 -8.17
CA ASP A 462 -28.51 -15.20 -6.79
C ASP A 462 -27.62 -13.97 -6.60
N TYR A 463 -26.58 -13.81 -7.42
CA TYR A 463 -25.75 -12.60 -7.45
C TYR A 463 -26.41 -11.40 -8.17
N GLY A 464 -27.60 -11.57 -8.75
CA GLY A 464 -28.32 -10.50 -9.45
C GLY A 464 -27.61 -10.05 -10.74
N TRP A 465 -26.84 -10.94 -11.37
CA TRP A 465 -25.91 -10.54 -12.42
C TRP A 465 -26.61 -10.08 -13.72
N PHE A 466 -27.83 -10.55 -13.99
CA PHE A 466 -28.55 -10.26 -15.23
C PHE A 466 -29.20 -8.86 -15.21
N THR A 467 -28.62 -7.92 -15.96
CA THR A 467 -29.12 -6.55 -16.17
C THR A 467 -28.88 -6.16 -17.62
N ASP A 468 -29.78 -5.40 -18.25
CA ASP A 468 -29.71 -4.98 -19.67
C ASP A 468 -28.52 -4.04 -20.04
N GLU A 469 -27.57 -3.82 -19.13
CA GLU A 469 -26.41 -2.96 -19.35
C GLU A 469 -25.21 -3.75 -19.92
N MET A 470 -24.93 -3.54 -21.21
CA MET A 470 -23.65 -3.93 -21.83
C MET A 470 -22.51 -3.08 -21.27
N TYR A 471 -21.68 -3.66 -20.40
CA TYR A 471 -20.43 -3.04 -19.94
C TYR A 471 -19.26 -3.46 -20.84
N ASN A 472 -19.06 -2.72 -21.93
CA ASN A 472 -17.91 -2.91 -22.82
C ASN A 472 -16.82 -1.87 -22.50
N THR A 473 -16.20 -1.98 -21.33
CA THR A 473 -15.17 -1.02 -20.92
C THR A 473 -13.83 -1.30 -21.62
N TRP A 474 -13.21 -0.23 -22.12
CA TRP A 474 -12.02 -0.20 -22.96
C TRP A 474 -10.72 -0.64 -22.24
N HIS A 475 -10.59 -1.91 -21.86
CA HIS A 475 -9.33 -2.44 -21.33
C HIS A 475 -8.56 -3.20 -22.40
N THR A 476 -7.34 -2.74 -22.70
CA THR A 476 -6.33 -3.56 -23.37
C THR A 476 -5.59 -4.33 -22.26
N PRO A 477 -5.61 -5.67 -22.24
CA PRO A 477 -4.89 -6.43 -21.23
C PRO A 477 -3.41 -6.04 -21.23
N CYS A 478 -2.80 -5.92 -20.05
CA CYS A 478 -1.36 -5.79 -19.97
C CYS A 478 -0.73 -7.16 -20.27
N GLY A 479 0.46 -7.23 -20.89
CA GLY A 479 1.11 -8.51 -21.25
C GLY A 479 1.49 -9.42 -20.07
N GLN A 480 1.19 -9.01 -18.84
CA GLN A 480 1.40 -9.76 -17.60
C GLN A 480 0.10 -9.92 -16.77
N CYS A 481 -1.03 -9.46 -17.30
CA CYS A 481 -2.33 -9.49 -16.66
C CYS A 481 -3.21 -10.49 -17.40
N TYR A 482 -4.01 -11.28 -16.68
CA TYR A 482 -5.08 -12.03 -17.31
C TYR A 482 -6.22 -11.06 -17.67
N GLY A 483 -6.48 -10.89 -18.97
CA GLY A 483 -7.75 -10.41 -19.49
C GLY A 483 -8.78 -11.52 -19.49
N TYR A 484 -9.99 -11.19 -19.03
CA TYR A 484 -11.12 -12.08 -18.96
C TYR A 484 -12.25 -11.50 -19.79
N TYR A 485 -12.88 -12.32 -20.62
CA TYR A 485 -14.06 -11.97 -21.37
C TYR A 485 -15.11 -13.04 -21.10
N LEU A 486 -16.21 -12.65 -20.48
CA LEU A 486 -17.21 -13.59 -19.99
C LEU A 486 -18.58 -13.16 -20.49
N THR A 487 -19.24 -14.08 -21.19
CA THR A 487 -20.61 -13.96 -21.66
C THR A 487 -21.44 -15.05 -20.97
N VAL A 488 -22.56 -14.66 -20.40
CA VAL A 488 -23.56 -15.59 -19.85
C VAL A 488 -24.89 -15.31 -20.51
N ALA A 489 -25.49 -16.35 -21.10
CA ALA A 489 -26.86 -16.33 -21.60
C ALA A 489 -27.72 -17.31 -20.79
N ASP A 490 -28.79 -16.79 -20.22
CA ASP A 490 -29.73 -17.57 -19.40
C ASP A 490 -31.13 -16.96 -19.51
N ASP A 491 -32.14 -17.80 -19.67
CA ASP A 491 -33.56 -17.43 -19.76
C ASP A 491 -33.89 -16.25 -20.73
N GLY A 492 -33.18 -16.19 -21.86
CA GLY A 492 -33.36 -15.14 -22.89
C GLY A 492 -32.68 -13.79 -22.58
N GLN A 493 -31.94 -13.69 -21.47
CA GLN A 493 -31.09 -12.55 -21.14
C GLN A 493 -29.62 -12.91 -21.38
N GLU A 494 -28.86 -11.98 -21.95
CA GLU A 494 -27.42 -12.14 -22.21
C GLU A 494 -26.66 -10.97 -21.59
N LYS A 495 -25.59 -11.27 -20.86
CA LYS A 495 -24.67 -10.26 -20.33
C LYS A 495 -23.24 -10.62 -20.66
N THR A 496 -22.53 -9.64 -21.22
CA THR A 496 -21.14 -9.76 -21.64
C THR A 496 -20.31 -8.69 -20.96
N VAL A 497 -19.27 -9.12 -20.24
CA VAL A 497 -18.38 -8.20 -19.51
C VAL A 497 -16.93 -8.59 -19.72
N LYS A 498 -16.12 -7.56 -19.95
CA LYS A 498 -14.66 -7.65 -20.08
C LYS A 498 -13.97 -7.12 -18.83
N GLY A 499 -13.09 -7.92 -18.25
CA GLY A 499 -12.28 -7.57 -17.09
C GLY A 499 -10.80 -7.81 -17.32
N VAL A 500 -9.95 -7.22 -16.48
CA VAL A 500 -8.52 -7.54 -16.39
C VAL A 500 -8.20 -7.78 -14.93
N ASP A 501 -7.33 -8.74 -14.64
CA ASP A 501 -6.94 -9.09 -13.28
C ASP A 501 -6.47 -7.85 -12.50
N GLY A 502 -7.05 -7.62 -11.32
CA GLY A 502 -6.79 -6.43 -10.51
C GLY A 502 -7.43 -5.12 -11.01
N GLY A 503 -8.28 -5.16 -12.05
CA GLY A 503 -9.05 -4.01 -12.54
C GLY A 503 -10.21 -3.66 -11.61
N THR A 504 -10.42 -2.36 -11.36
CA THR A 504 -11.46 -1.82 -10.47
C THR A 504 -12.78 -1.47 -11.18
N ASP A 505 -12.83 -1.61 -12.50
CA ASP A 505 -13.92 -1.08 -13.33
C ASP A 505 -14.91 -2.18 -13.79
N ALA A 506 -14.70 -3.44 -13.37
CA ALA A 506 -15.67 -4.51 -13.52
C ALA A 506 -16.58 -4.58 -12.27
N PRO A 507 -17.89 -4.85 -12.41
CA PRO A 507 -18.81 -5.02 -11.29
C PRO A 507 -18.29 -6.04 -10.26
N ALA A 508 -18.53 -5.85 -8.95
CA ALA A 508 -17.96 -6.73 -7.93
C ALA A 508 -18.44 -8.19 -8.05
N ASP A 509 -19.69 -8.36 -8.46
CA ASP A 509 -20.36 -9.60 -8.86
C ASP A 509 -19.67 -10.30 -10.04
N TYR A 510 -19.07 -9.55 -10.98
CA TYR A 510 -18.30 -10.12 -12.10
C TYR A 510 -17.22 -11.10 -11.62
N TRP A 511 -16.42 -10.69 -10.62
CA TRP A 511 -15.32 -11.49 -10.12
C TRP A 511 -15.79 -12.72 -9.34
N GLN A 512 -16.95 -12.62 -8.68
CA GLN A 512 -17.57 -13.76 -8.00
C GLN A 512 -18.02 -14.81 -9.02
N VAL A 513 -18.62 -14.38 -10.14
CA VAL A 513 -19.03 -15.33 -11.18
C VAL A 513 -17.84 -15.90 -11.95
N VAL A 514 -16.82 -15.11 -12.27
CA VAL A 514 -15.56 -15.63 -12.81
C VAL A 514 -14.97 -16.72 -11.89
N SER A 515 -15.08 -16.56 -10.57
CA SER A 515 -14.63 -17.57 -9.61
C SER A 515 -15.47 -18.86 -9.67
N LEU A 516 -16.79 -18.75 -9.82
CA LEU A 516 -17.67 -19.92 -9.99
C LEU A 516 -17.36 -20.69 -11.27
N VAL A 517 -17.23 -19.98 -12.40
CA VAL A 517 -16.89 -20.57 -13.71
C VAL A 517 -15.51 -21.24 -13.65
N LYS A 518 -14.52 -20.61 -13.03
CA LYS A 518 -13.18 -21.20 -12.80
C LYS A 518 -13.21 -22.49 -11.98
N GLY A 519 -14.24 -22.71 -11.16
CA GLY A 519 -14.39 -23.91 -10.35
C GLY A 519 -14.69 -25.17 -11.18
N ILE A 520 -15.34 -25.02 -12.34
CA ILE A 520 -15.85 -26.15 -13.13
C ILE A 520 -15.06 -26.39 -14.43
N VAL A 521 -14.46 -25.34 -15.01
CA VAL A 521 -13.67 -25.47 -16.26
C VAL A 521 -12.39 -26.28 -16.06
N PRO A 522 -12.04 -27.17 -17.02
CA PRO A 522 -10.79 -27.92 -16.97
C PRO A 522 -9.58 -26.98 -17.19
N LYS A 523 -8.40 -27.39 -16.74
CA LYS A 523 -7.16 -26.61 -16.93
C LYS A 523 -6.33 -27.21 -18.06
N PHE A 524 -5.84 -26.38 -18.96
CA PHE A 524 -4.79 -26.78 -19.89
C PHE A 524 -3.50 -27.13 -19.13
N VAL A 525 -2.85 -28.22 -19.53
CA VAL A 525 -1.55 -28.59 -18.98
C VAL A 525 -0.51 -27.74 -19.70
N VAL A 526 -0.03 -26.71 -19.03
CA VAL A 526 1.11 -25.93 -19.52
C VAL A 526 2.34 -26.82 -19.44
N THR A 527 2.75 -27.42 -20.56
CA THR A 527 4.05 -28.06 -20.65
C THR A 527 5.14 -27.00 -20.45
N PRO A 528 6.08 -27.23 -19.51
CA PRO A 528 7.08 -26.24 -19.11
C PRO A 528 8.07 -25.85 -20.22
#